data_AF-A0A1Z4QRI5-F1
#
_entry.id   AF-A0A1Z4QRI5-F1
#
_cell.length_a   1.000
_cell.length_b   1.000
_cell.length_c   1.000
_cell.angle_alpha   90.00
_cell.angle_beta   90.00
_cell.angle_gamma   90.00
#
_symmetry.space_group_name_H-M   'P 1'
#
loop_
_entity.id
_entity.type
_entity.pdbx_description
1 polymer ?
#
loop_
_entity_poly.entity_id
_entity_poly.type
_entity_poly.pdbx_seq_one_letter_code
_entity_poly.pdbx_strand_id
1 'polypeptide(L)'
;MPQNTEYKAPQSENQSENQAIAYKARLNGWAIARIVPDRERAIVARFRSRSDADGYMRHLRQETPHAVFEVVFDCQREEVVI
;
A
#
# COMPACT_ATOMS: atom_id res chain seq x y z
N MET A 1 -14.49 42.21 -26.43
CA MET A 1 -15.34 41.18 -25.81
C MET A 1 -14.51 40.49 -24.72
N PRO A 2 -14.78 40.69 -23.42
CA PRO A 2 -14.05 39.97 -22.37
C PRO A 2 -14.60 38.54 -22.29
N GLN A 3 -13.73 37.54 -22.40
CA GLN A 3 -14.06 36.15 -22.12
C GLN A 3 -13.89 35.95 -20.60
N ASN A 4 -15.01 35.93 -19.89
CA ASN A 4 -15.11 35.41 -18.54
C ASN A 4 -14.84 33.91 -18.58
N THR A 5 -13.62 33.50 -18.25
CA THR A 5 -13.38 32.13 -17.80
C THR A 5 -13.20 32.21 -16.30
N GLU A 6 -14.30 32.08 -15.56
CA GLU A 6 -14.23 31.76 -14.13
C GLU A 6 -13.41 30.47 -14.00
N TYR A 7 -12.15 30.61 -13.59
CA TYR A 7 -11.38 29.50 -13.08
C TYR A 7 -12.03 29.08 -11.77
N LYS A 8 -12.83 28.01 -11.83
CA LYS A 8 -13.36 27.34 -10.65
C LYS A 8 -12.15 26.87 -9.82
N ALA A 9 -11.90 27.55 -8.70
CA ALA A 9 -10.87 27.20 -7.75
C ALA A 9 -11.00 25.73 -7.29
N PRO A 10 -9.89 25.05 -6.97
CA PRO A 10 -9.86 23.60 -6.83
C PRO A 10 -10.55 23.18 -5.53
N GLN A 11 -11.75 22.62 -5.61
CA GLN A 11 -12.40 21.96 -4.48
C GLN A 11 -11.84 20.55 -4.21
N SER A 12 -10.66 20.20 -4.73
CA SER A 12 -10.30 18.79 -4.96
C SER A 12 -8.84 18.43 -4.65
N GLU A 13 -8.15 19.14 -3.76
CA GLU A 13 -6.81 18.72 -3.29
C GLU A 13 -6.92 17.41 -2.49
N ASN A 14 -7.82 17.36 -1.51
CA ASN A 14 -8.06 16.16 -0.68
C ASN A 14 -8.55 14.94 -1.48
N GLN A 15 -9.27 15.16 -2.59
CA GLN A 15 -9.77 14.07 -3.44
C GLN A 15 -8.69 13.55 -4.40
N SER A 16 -7.83 14.44 -4.91
CA SER A 16 -6.65 14.08 -5.69
C SER A 16 -5.62 13.30 -4.87
N GLU A 17 -5.38 13.72 -3.62
CA GLU A 17 -4.48 13.02 -2.70
C GLU A 17 -4.96 11.60 -2.37
N ASN A 18 -6.26 11.44 -2.06
CA ASN A 18 -6.85 10.12 -1.82
C ASN A 18 -6.75 9.20 -3.05
N GLN A 19 -6.97 9.73 -4.26
CA GLN A 19 -6.79 8.96 -5.49
C GLN A 19 -5.33 8.56 -5.70
N ALA A 20 -4.37 9.44 -5.41
CA ALA A 20 -2.95 9.14 -5.52
C ALA A 20 -2.51 8.08 -4.49
N ILE A 21 -3.06 8.11 -3.26
CA ILE A 21 -2.83 7.10 -2.22
C ILE A 21 -3.39 5.74 -2.64
N ALA A 22 -4.63 5.69 -3.14
CA ALA A 22 -5.26 4.46 -3.62
C ALA A 22 -4.50 3.85 -4.81
N TYR A 23 -4.08 4.69 -5.76
CA TYR A 23 -3.26 4.25 -6.90
C TYR A 23 -1.90 3.68 -6.44
N LYS A 24 -1.20 4.38 -5.55
CA LYS A 24 0.07 3.89 -4.98
C LYS A 24 -0.12 2.57 -4.22
N ALA A 25 -1.23 2.40 -3.50
CA ALA A 25 -1.54 1.14 -2.82
C ALA A 25 -1.71 -0.01 -3.81
N ARG A 26 -2.47 0.20 -4.90
CA ARG A 26 -2.67 -0.79 -5.98
C ARG A 26 -1.38 -1.18 -6.69
N LEU A 27 -0.42 -0.25 -6.77
CA LEU A 27 0.89 -0.51 -7.38
C LEU A 27 1.80 -1.38 -6.51
N ASN A 28 1.54 -1.47 -5.19
CA ASN A 28 2.36 -2.21 -4.24
C ASN A 28 1.65 -3.50 -3.81
N GLY A 29 1.39 -4.39 -4.78
CA GLY A 29 0.66 -5.64 -4.55
C GLY A 29 1.44 -6.71 -3.79
N TRP A 30 2.75 -6.54 -3.58
CA TRP A 30 3.54 -7.47 -2.77
C TRP A 30 3.68 -6.92 -1.34
N ALA A 31 3.49 -7.77 -0.35
CA ALA A 31 3.59 -7.38 1.04
C ALA A 31 4.36 -8.41 1.87
N ILE A 32 4.92 -7.96 2.99
CA ILE A 32 5.45 -8.85 4.02
C ILE A 32 4.45 -8.87 5.17
N ALA A 33 3.98 -10.06 5.50
CA ALA A 33 3.18 -10.33 6.69
C ALA A 33 4.08 -10.88 7.80
N ARG A 34 3.96 -10.33 9.00
CA ARG A 34 4.46 -10.96 10.23
C ARG A 34 3.35 -11.83 10.81
N ILE A 35 3.66 -13.08 11.12
CA ILE A 35 2.76 -13.95 11.87
C ILE A 35 2.92 -13.61 13.36
N VAL A 36 1.83 -13.20 13.98
CA VAL A 36 1.77 -12.90 15.42
C VAL A 36 1.18 -14.09 16.18
N PRO A 37 1.28 -14.14 17.53
CA PRO A 37 0.50 -15.08 18.33
C PRO A 37 -0.98 -15.05 17.90
N ASP A 38 -1.67 -16.19 18.03
CA ASP A 38 -3.02 -16.42 17.50
C ASP A 38 -3.13 -16.57 15.97
N ARG A 39 -1.98 -16.72 15.29
CA ARG A 39 -1.88 -16.98 13.84
C ARG A 39 -2.46 -15.88 12.96
N GLU A 40 -2.62 -14.68 13.50
CA GLU A 40 -3.00 -13.52 12.71
C GLU A 40 -1.82 -13.03 11.86
N ARG A 41 -2.15 -12.36 10.75
CA ARG A 41 -1.19 -11.81 9.79
C ARG A 41 -1.20 -10.30 9.87
N ALA A 42 -0.11 -9.70 10.33
CA ALA A 42 0.07 -8.25 10.34
C ALA A 42 0.93 -7.81 9.16
N ILE A 43 0.41 -6.96 8.28
CA ILE A 43 1.20 -6.39 7.16
C ILE A 43 2.18 -5.36 7.72
N VAL A 44 3.49 -5.61 7.55
CA VAL A 44 4.55 -4.75 8.08
C VAL A 44 5.23 -3.90 7.01
N ALA A 45 5.15 -4.30 5.74
CA ALA A 45 5.71 -3.55 4.62
C ALA A 45 5.03 -3.94 3.29
N ARG A 46 5.00 -3.02 2.32
CA ARG A 46 4.49 -3.22 0.95
C ARG A 46 5.53 -2.81 -0.09
N PHE A 47 5.55 -3.52 -1.20
CA PHE A 47 6.54 -3.44 -2.27
C PHE A 47 5.88 -3.58 -3.64
N ARG A 48 6.49 -2.94 -4.63
CA ARG A 48 6.06 -3.04 -6.03
C ARG A 48 6.43 -4.39 -6.65
N SER A 49 7.53 -4.99 -6.22
CA SER A 49 8.03 -6.26 -6.73
C SER A 49 8.19 -7.31 -5.62
N ARG A 50 8.04 -8.59 -5.99
CA ARG A 50 8.31 -9.70 -5.08
C ARG A 50 9.77 -9.75 -4.66
N SER A 51 10.68 -9.43 -5.58
CA SER A 51 12.13 -9.45 -5.36
C SER A 51 12.56 -8.50 -4.25
N ASP A 52 12.00 -7.28 -4.24
CA ASP A 52 12.28 -6.29 -3.20
C ASP A 52 11.74 -6.77 -1.84
N ALA A 53 10.53 -7.36 -1.82
CA ALA A 53 9.95 -7.93 -0.62
C ALA A 53 10.79 -9.10 -0.07
N ASP A 54 11.25 -10.01 -0.93
CA ASP A 54 12.13 -11.12 -0.53
C ASP A 54 13.47 -10.60 0.02
N GLY A 55 14.05 -9.58 -0.62
CA GLY A 55 15.28 -8.92 -0.17
C GLY A 55 15.13 -8.32 1.23
N TYR A 56 14.05 -7.56 1.45
CA TYR A 56 13.77 -6.94 2.74
C TYR A 56 13.41 -7.98 3.82
N MET A 57 12.69 -9.05 3.48
CA MET A 57 12.37 -10.15 4.41
C MET A 57 13.64 -10.81 4.96
N ARG A 58 14.71 -10.95 4.15
CA ARG A 58 15.99 -11.49 4.65
C ARG A 58 16.58 -10.62 5.75
N HIS A 59 16.52 -9.31 5.59
CA HIS A 59 16.97 -8.37 6.62
C HIS A 59 16.09 -8.48 7.89
N LEU A 60 14.77 -8.52 7.76
CA LEU A 60 13.86 -8.70 8.91
C LEU A 60 14.13 -10.00 9.69
N ARG A 61 14.47 -11.09 9.00
CA ARG A 61 14.82 -12.36 9.64
C ARG A 61 16.16 -12.31 10.39
N GLN A 62 17.08 -11.45 9.97
CA GLN A 62 18.34 -11.22 10.68
C GLN A 62 18.11 -10.36 11.93
N GLU A 63 17.32 -9.30 11.83
CA GLU A 63 16.99 -8.40 12.93
C GLU A 63 16.08 -9.05 13.99
N THR A 64 15.16 -9.92 13.57
CA THR A 64 14.21 -10.60 14.48
C THR A 64 14.09 -12.09 14.16
N PRO A 65 15.08 -12.92 14.54
CA PRO A 65 15.14 -14.34 14.18
C PRO A 65 13.97 -15.18 14.70
N HIS A 66 13.32 -14.75 15.78
CA HIS A 66 12.19 -15.45 16.40
C HIS A 66 10.83 -15.09 15.76
N ALA A 67 10.78 -14.06 14.91
CA ALA A 67 9.55 -13.70 14.21
C ALA A 67 9.43 -14.51 12.90
N VAL A 68 8.20 -14.90 12.59
CA VAL A 68 7.88 -15.58 11.33
C VAL A 68 7.35 -14.54 10.34
N PHE A 69 7.98 -14.50 9.17
CA PHE A 69 7.62 -13.60 8.08
C PHE A 69 7.29 -14.37 6.81
N GLU A 70 6.26 -13.93 6.11
CA GLU A 70 5.81 -14.44 4.82
C GLU A 70 5.68 -13.31 3.80
N VAL A 71 6.13 -13.56 2.57
CA VAL A 71 5.81 -12.70 1.43
C VAL A 71 4.46 -13.14 0.86
N VAL A 72 3.52 -12.19 0.75
CA VAL A 72 2.16 -12.42 0.27
C VAL A 72 1.83 -11.45 -0.85
N PHE A 73 0.89 -11.84 -1.72
CA PHE A 73 0.25 -10.91 -2.64
C PHE A 73 -0.98 -10.30 -1.96
N ASP A 74 -0.93 -9.00 -1.69
CA ASP A 74 -1.96 -8.24 -0.99
C ASP A 74 -2.75 -7.42 -2.02
N CYS A 75 -3.77 -8.05 -2.61
CA CYS A 75 -4.69 -7.34 -3.48
C CYS A 75 -5.59 -6.43 -2.62
N GLN A 76 -5.26 -5.14 -2.60
CA GLN A 76 -6.13 -4.10 -2.05
C GLN A 76 -7.34 -3.97 -2.98
N ARG A 77 -8.35 -4.84 -2.82
CA ARG A 77 -9.65 -4.65 -3.47
C ARG A 77 -10.26 -3.42 -2.83
N GLU A 78 -10.51 -2.39 -3.64
CA GLU A 78 -11.45 -1.34 -3.28
C GLU A 78 -12.77 -2.06 -2.96
N GLU A 79 -13.21 -2.03 -1.70
CA GLU A 79 -14.57 -2.44 -1.37
C GLU A 79 -15.49 -1.55 -2.21
N VAL A 80 -16.07 -2.12 -3.26
CA VAL A 80 -17.21 -1.52 -3.92
C VAL A 80 -18.33 -1.61 -2.89
N VAL A 81 -18.56 -0.51 -2.16
CA VAL A 81 -19.77 -0.36 -1.36
C VAL A 81 -20.94 -0.37 -2.35
N ILE A 82 -21.65 -1.49 -2.42
CA ILE A 82 -22.88 -1.66 -3.22
C ILE A 82 -24.06 -1.14 -2.41
#